data_AF-A0A2W5Q940-F1
#
_entry.id   AF-A0A2W5Q940-F1
#
_cell.length_a   1.000
_cell.length_b   1.000
_cell.length_c   1.000
_cell.angle_alpha   90.00
_cell.angle_beta   90.00
_cell.angle_gamma   90.00
#
_symmetry.space_group_name_H-M   'P 1'
#
loop_
_entity.id
_entity.type
_entity.pdbx_description
1 polymer ?
#
loop_
_entity_poly.entity_id
_entity_poly.type
_entity_poly.pdbx_seq_one_letter_code
_entity_poly.pdbx_strand_id
1 'polypeptide(L)'
;MKVAPAPGADADTLRMQDPKKSWMWGRAFRTYPLSMFPPALRLTVSAELTGDGPATEDAQCALRLADGTQVGRVNRDTGEVLVGRRLREGDLPGKPRA
;
A
#
# COMPACT_ATOMS: atom_id res chain seq x y z
N MET A 1 -8.60 31.24 18.40
CA MET A 1 -9.51 30.16 17.98
C MET A 1 -8.65 28.96 17.59
N LYS A 2 -8.70 27.88 18.37
CA LYS A 2 -7.88 26.67 18.18
C LYS A 2 -8.77 25.65 17.49
N VAL A 3 -8.54 25.39 16.20
CA VAL A 3 -9.31 24.41 15.42
C VAL A 3 -8.98 23.02 15.99
N ALA A 4 -9.98 22.36 16.57
CA ALA A 4 -9.86 20.99 17.03
C ALA A 4 -9.75 20.04 15.82
N PRO A 5 -8.85 19.04 15.84
CA PRO A 5 -8.80 18.04 14.79
C PRO A 5 -10.07 17.17 14.82
N ALA A 6 -10.55 16.79 13.64
CA ALA A 6 -11.75 15.98 13.46
C ALA A 6 -11.66 14.63 14.23
N PRO A 7 -12.74 14.18 14.89
CA PRO A 7 -12.74 12.91 15.59
C PRO A 7 -12.91 11.77 14.57
N GLY A 8 -11.98 10.81 14.57
CA GLY A 8 -12.14 9.57 13.80
C GLY A 8 -10.96 9.11 12.95
N ALA A 9 -9.77 9.68 13.10
CA ALA A 9 -8.54 9.05 12.62
C ALA A 9 -7.85 8.34 13.78
N ASP A 10 -8.49 7.32 14.34
CA ASP A 10 -7.79 6.40 15.23
C ASP A 10 -6.60 5.84 14.47
N ALA A 11 -5.42 5.85 15.10
CA ALA A 11 -4.20 5.26 14.54
C ALA A 11 -4.38 3.76 14.17
N ASP A 12 -5.49 3.15 14.62
CA ASP A 12 -5.98 1.81 14.30
C ASP A 12 -6.76 1.69 12.96
N THR A 13 -7.30 2.78 12.41
CA THR A 13 -8.07 2.76 11.15
C THR A 13 -7.16 2.70 9.91
N LEU A 14 -5.90 3.12 10.05
CA LEU A 14 -4.80 2.60 9.24
C LEU A 14 -4.53 1.18 9.73
N ARG A 15 -5.42 0.22 9.45
CA ARG A 15 -5.15 -1.21 9.72
C ARG A 15 -3.85 -1.57 9.01
N MET A 16 -2.76 -1.46 9.74
CA MET A 16 -1.46 -2.01 9.41
C MET A 16 -1.72 -3.50 9.34
N GLN A 17 -1.95 -4.02 8.13
CA GLN A 17 -1.57 -5.39 7.89
C GLN A 17 -0.07 -5.42 8.12
N ASP A 18 0.30 -5.94 9.28
CA ASP A 18 1.68 -6.15 9.66
C ASP A 18 2.38 -6.82 8.46
N PRO A 19 3.45 -6.22 7.90
CA PRO A 19 4.26 -6.84 6.85
C PRO A 19 4.64 -8.30 7.17
N LYS A 20 4.75 -8.63 8.46
CA LYS A 20 5.03 -9.98 8.97
C LYS A 20 3.85 -10.96 8.83
N LYS A 21 2.63 -10.46 8.60
CA LYS A 21 1.38 -11.23 8.46
C LYS A 21 0.83 -11.30 7.03
N SER A 22 1.17 -10.33 6.17
CA SER A 22 0.68 -10.28 4.78
C SER A 22 1.84 -10.08 3.80
N TRP A 23 2.56 -11.16 3.50
CA TRP A 23 3.60 -11.16 2.47
C TRP A 23 3.36 -12.25 1.43
N MET A 24 3.61 -11.93 0.16
CA MET A 24 3.54 -12.88 -0.96
C MET A 24 4.53 -12.44 -2.05
N TRP A 25 5.18 -13.40 -2.71
CA TRP A 25 6.11 -13.15 -3.83
C TRP A 25 7.18 -12.07 -3.55
N GLY A 26 7.76 -12.06 -2.35
CA GLY A 26 8.81 -11.10 -1.98
C GLY A 26 8.33 -9.69 -1.64
N ARG A 27 7.03 -9.50 -1.40
CA ARG A 27 6.42 -8.20 -1.07
C ARG A 27 5.57 -8.26 0.19
N ALA A 28 5.63 -7.20 1.00
CA ALA A 28 4.69 -6.95 2.09
C ALA A 28 3.55 -6.07 1.59
N PHE A 29 2.32 -6.51 1.78
CA PHE A 29 1.14 -5.80 1.30
C PHE A 29 0.49 -4.97 2.40
N ARG A 30 0.07 -3.76 2.03
CA ARG A 30 -0.68 -2.86 2.91
C ARG A 30 -1.80 -2.17 2.14
N THR A 31 -2.95 -2.04 2.80
CA THR A 31 -4.09 -1.28 2.26
C THR A 31 -4.02 0.16 2.74
N TYR A 32 -4.29 1.08 1.82
CA TYR A 32 -4.40 2.52 2.06
C TYR A 32 -5.78 3.01 1.58
N PRO A 33 -6.33 4.07 2.17
CA PRO A 33 -7.53 4.70 1.63
C PRO A 33 -7.20 5.41 0.32
N LEU A 34 -8.09 5.29 -0.67
CA LEU A 34 -7.96 5.95 -1.98
C LEU A 34 -7.85 7.47 -1.86
N SER A 35 -8.48 8.07 -0.84
CA SER A 35 -8.41 9.50 -0.54
C SER A 35 -7.02 10.01 -0.15
N MET A 36 -6.08 9.13 0.19
CA MET A 36 -4.68 9.50 0.45
C MET A 36 -3.93 9.88 -0.84
N PHE A 37 -4.42 9.46 -1.99
CA PHE A 37 -3.81 9.71 -3.28
C PHE A 37 -4.47 10.91 -3.96
N PRO A 38 -3.69 11.71 -4.74
CA PRO A 38 -4.25 12.82 -5.48
C PRO A 38 -5.39 12.35 -6.41
N PRO A 39 -6.49 13.10 -6.54
CA PRO A 39 -7.53 12.78 -7.49
C PRO A 39 -6.96 12.90 -8.91
N ALA A 40 -6.88 11.77 -9.60
CA ALA A 40 -6.35 11.68 -10.96
C ALA A 40 -7.16 10.65 -11.77
N LEU A 41 -7.12 10.79 -13.09
CA LEU A 41 -7.74 9.82 -14.01
C LEU A 41 -7.15 8.42 -13.83
N ARG A 42 -5.86 8.33 -13.50
CA ARG A 42 -5.16 7.10 -13.11
C ARG A 42 -4.40 7.32 -11.83
N LEU A 43 -4.51 6.38 -10.90
CA LEU A 43 -3.78 6.43 -9.65
C LEU A 43 -2.29 6.15 -9.88
N THR A 44 -1.44 6.95 -9.24
CA THR A 44 0.01 6.72 -9.19
C THR A 44 0.45 6.56 -7.74
N VAL A 45 1.16 5.47 -7.46
CA VAL A 45 1.80 5.18 -6.18
C VAL A 45 3.29 5.46 -6.30
N SER A 46 3.84 6.17 -5.32
CA SER A 46 5.27 6.51 -5.30
C SER A 46 6.17 5.28 -5.05
N ALA A 47 7.43 5.40 -5.47
CA ALA A 47 8.47 4.39 -5.21
C ALA A 47 8.71 4.15 -3.71
N GLU A 48 8.41 5.14 -2.86
CA GLU A 48 8.55 5.01 -1.40
C GLU A 48 7.59 3.95 -0.83
N LEU A 49 6.38 3.86 -1.38
CA LEU A 49 5.37 2.89 -0.95
C LEU A 49 5.59 1.50 -1.57
N THR A 50 6.08 1.42 -2.81
CA THR A 50 6.31 0.13 -3.50
C THR A 50 7.69 -0.47 -3.22
N GLY A 51 8.67 0.35 -2.84
CA GLY A 51 10.05 -0.06 -2.58
C GLY A 51 10.91 -0.35 -3.81
N ASP A 52 10.37 -0.24 -5.03
CA ASP A 52 11.10 -0.48 -6.30
C ASP A 52 11.08 0.76 -7.21
N GLY A 53 9.88 1.27 -7.50
CA GLY A 53 9.65 2.33 -8.47
C GLY A 53 8.19 2.77 -8.45
N PRO A 54 7.83 3.88 -9.11
CA PRO A 54 6.44 4.31 -9.15
C PRO A 54 5.57 3.25 -9.83
N ALA A 55 4.38 3.03 -9.28
CA ALA A 55 3.38 2.13 -9.87
C ALA A 55 2.18 2.93 -10.35
N THR A 56 1.64 2.57 -11.50
CA THR A 56 0.45 3.21 -12.08
C THR A 56 -0.68 2.20 -12.23
N GLU A 57 -1.90 2.67 -11.99
CA GLU A 57 -3.12 1.91 -12.22
C GLU A 57 -3.37 1.70 -13.73
N ASP A 58 -3.63 0.45 -14.12
CA ASP A 58 -4.08 0.11 -15.47
C ASP A 58 -5.61 0.12 -15.61
N ALA A 59 -6.12 -0.21 -16.80
CA ALA A 59 -7.57 -0.22 -17.08
C ALA A 59 -8.35 -1.28 -16.28
N GLN A 60 -7.67 -2.24 -15.65
CA GLN A 60 -8.24 -3.29 -14.82
C GLN A 60 -8.08 -3.00 -13.32
N CYS A 61 -7.74 -1.76 -12.97
CA CYS A 61 -7.46 -1.31 -11.61
C CYS A 61 -6.25 -2.02 -10.96
N ALA A 62 -5.36 -2.63 -11.74
CA ALA A 62 -4.13 -3.22 -11.21
C ALA A 62 -3.03 -2.16 -11.10
N LEU A 63 -2.26 -2.18 -10.00
CA LEU A 63 -1.09 -1.31 -9.86
C LEU A 63 0.13 -2.01 -10.43
N ARG A 64 0.75 -1.41 -11.46
CA ARG A 64 1.90 -1.98 -12.15
C ARG A 64 3.09 -1.05 -12.14
N LEU A 65 4.27 -1.62 -11.93
CA LEU A 65 5.54 -0.94 -12.16
C LEU A 65 5.78 -0.74 -13.67
N ALA A 66 6.78 0.07 -14.01
CA ALA A 66 7.18 0.33 -15.39
C ALA A 66 7.60 -0.94 -16.16
N ASP A 67 8.09 -1.96 -15.45
CA ASP A 67 8.46 -3.26 -16.02
C ASP A 67 7.25 -4.22 -16.22
N GLY A 68 6.03 -3.76 -15.89
CA GLY A 68 4.80 -4.55 -16.02
C GLY A 68 4.46 -5.41 -14.80
N THR A 69 5.35 -5.49 -13.80
CA THR A 69 5.11 -6.24 -12.56
C THR A 69 3.92 -5.67 -11.83
N GLN A 70 2.92 -6.51 -11.56
CA GLN A 70 1.80 -6.11 -10.71
C GLN A 70 2.24 -6.12 -9.24
N VAL A 71 2.07 -4.98 -8.57
CA VAL A 71 2.45 -4.77 -7.18
C VAL A 71 1.26 -4.43 -6.29
N GLY A 72 0.05 -4.40 -6.83
CA GLY A 72 -1.12 -4.05 -6.06
C GLY A 72 -2.39 -3.96 -6.88
N ARG A 73 -3.42 -3.35 -6.30
CA ARG A 73 -4.70 -3.06 -6.96
C ARG A 73 -5.43 -1.91 -6.29
N VAL A 74 -6.30 -1.26 -7.04
CA VAL A 74 -7.24 -0.26 -6.56
C VAL A 74 -8.64 -0.89 -6.55
N ASN A 75 -9.35 -0.75 -5.44
CA ASN A 75 -10.77 -1.06 -5.34
C ASN A 75 -11.54 0.26 -5.18
N ARG A 76 -12.16 0.71 -6.27
CA ARG A 76 -12.88 1.99 -6.30
C ARG A 76 -14.24 1.92 -5.63
N ASP A 77 -14.84 0.72 -5.56
CA ASP A 77 -16.12 0.50 -4.88
C ASP A 77 -15.96 0.63 -3.36
N THR A 78 -14.85 0.13 -2.80
CA THR A 78 -14.55 0.25 -1.37
C THR A 78 -13.69 1.47 -1.02
N GLY A 79 -13.13 2.15 -2.01
CA GLY A 79 -12.22 3.28 -1.80
C GLY A 79 -10.88 2.87 -1.21
N GLU A 80 -10.37 1.69 -1.57
CA GLU A 80 -9.15 1.10 -1.02
C GLU A 80 -8.06 0.91 -2.09
N VAL A 81 -6.81 0.99 -1.67
CA VAL A 81 -5.63 0.77 -2.51
C VAL A 81 -4.71 -0.21 -1.81
N LEU A 82 -4.58 -1.41 -2.37
CA LEU A 82 -3.62 -2.40 -1.89
C LEU A 82 -2.28 -2.18 -2.58
N VAL A 83 -1.22 -1.94 -1.81
CA VAL A 83 0.14 -1.72 -2.31
C VAL A 83 1.10 -2.73 -1.70
N GLY A 84 1.85 -3.42 -2.55
CA GLY A 84 2.91 -4.35 -2.21
C GLY A 84 4.27 -3.67 -2.23
N ARG A 85 4.84 -3.44 -1.03
CA ARG A 85 6.22 -2.97 -0.85
C ARG A 85 7.19 -4.14 -0.98
N ARG A 86 8.27 -3.98 -1.74
CA ARG A 86 9.36 -4.98 -1.78
C ARG A 86 9.95 -5.21 -0.39
N LEU A 87 10.06 -6.48 -0.01
CA LEU A 87 10.72 -6.89 1.23
C LEU A 87 12.22 -6.58 1.13
N ARG A 88 12.76 -6.02 2.21
CA ARG A 88 14.19 -5.84 2.43
C ARG A 88 14.71 -6.88 3.41
N GLU A 89 16.02 -7.06 3.44
CA GLU A 89 16.67 -7.89 4.44
C GLU A 89 16.29 -7.40 5.85
N GLY A 90 15.77 -8.31 6.67
CA GLY A 90 15.23 -8.00 8.01
C GLY A 90 13.74 -7.68 8.08
N ASP A 91 13.02 -7.53 6.96
CA ASP A 91 11.57 -7.27 6.98
C ASP A 91 10.75 -8.50 7.39
N LEU A 92 11.25 -9.71 7.08
CA LEU A 92 10.61 -10.95 7.47
C LEU A 92 11.00 -11.32 8.91
N PRO A 93 10.07 -11.91 9.69
CA PRO A 93 10.44 -12.47 10.98
C PRO A 93 11.55 -13.50 10.77
N GLY A 94 12.68 -13.31 11.46
CA GLY A 94 13.75 -14.31 11.47
C GLY A 94 13.19 -15.67 11.91
N LYS A 95 13.82 -16.76 11.46
CA LYS A 95 13.51 -18.11 11.96
C LYS A 95 13.39 -18.05 13.49
N PRO A 96 12.35 -18.63 14.11
CA PRO A 96 12.34 -18.80 15.55
C PRO A 96 13.67 -19.47 15.93
N ARG A 97 14.45 -18.83 16.81
CA ARG A 97 15.59 -19.52 17.41
C ARG A 97 14.98 -20.64 18.25
N ALA A 98 15.23 -21.88 17.83
CA ALA A 98 14.95 -23.07 18.63
C ALA A 98 15.81 -23.07 19.89
#